data_AF-A0A670I0S8-F1
#
_entry.id   AF-A0A670I0S8-F1
#
_cell.length_a   1.000
_cell.length_b   1.000
_cell.length_c   1.000
_cell.angle_alpha   90.00
_cell.angle_beta   90.00
_cell.angle_gamma   90.00
#
_symmetry.space_group_name_H-M   'P 1'
#
loop_
_entity.id
_entity.type
_entity.pdbx_description
1 polymer ?
#
loop_
_entity_poly.entity_id
_entity_poly.type
_entity_poly.pdbx_seq_one_letter_code
_entity_poly.pdbx_strand_id
1 'polypeptide(L)'
;MEDSLARAFGGLSLRQPPAQGKGPPRRRRRFSKSLYLLRGLPGSGKSTLARQLKREFPSAVVLSTDDYFSAEDGTYVFDPDALEDAHRWNQKRARKAMKNGKSPVIIDNTNVHAWEMKPYVIMALEHSYEVLFREPDTHWKFNVRELTRRNGHGVPREKIQRMKEQYEHDVTFHDVLHSEEPARHFSRSYGVYDTGYSHVNSTFPNRRANSNSRNERSFSRRNDFYPVY
;
A
#
# COMPACT_ATOMS: atom_id res chain seq x y z
N MET A 1 -89.99 19.04 16.81
CA MET A 1 -90.27 17.59 16.78
C MET A 1 -89.16 16.99 15.94
N GLU A 2 -88.03 16.62 16.56
CA GLU A 2 -87.82 15.27 17.16
C GLU A 2 -87.87 14.20 16.05
N ASP A 3 -86.96 13.25 15.87
CA ASP A 3 -85.82 12.73 16.62
C ASP A 3 -85.04 11.84 15.62
N SER A 4 -83.71 11.88 15.60
CA SER A 4 -82.79 10.89 16.20
C SER A 4 -82.67 9.53 15.49
N LEU A 5 -81.43 9.18 15.13
CA LEU A 5 -80.73 7.89 15.35
C LEU A 5 -79.97 7.29 14.15
N ALA A 6 -78.66 7.14 14.40
CA ALA A 6 -77.79 6.01 14.05
C ALA A 6 -77.06 5.97 12.68
N ARG A 7 -75.72 6.13 12.80
CA ARG A 7 -74.64 5.27 12.28
C ARG A 7 -74.77 4.70 10.85
N ALA A 8 -73.81 5.02 9.98
CA ALA A 8 -72.71 4.13 9.58
C ALA A 8 -72.12 4.56 8.20
N PHE A 9 -70.80 4.34 8.04
CA PHE A 9 -70.00 4.49 6.81
C PHE A 9 -69.85 5.95 6.32
N GLY A 10 -68.70 6.62 6.43
CA GLY A 10 -67.37 6.19 6.02
C GLY A 10 -67.00 6.98 4.75
N GLY A 11 -66.06 7.93 4.84
CA GLY A 11 -65.49 8.52 3.63
C GLY A 11 -64.88 9.92 3.75
N LEU A 12 -63.58 9.96 4.02
CA LEU A 12 -62.59 10.84 3.38
C LEU A 12 -62.74 12.37 3.56
N SER A 13 -62.00 12.91 4.53
CA SER A 13 -61.42 14.26 4.40
C SER A 13 -59.92 14.21 4.65
N LEU A 14 -59.21 14.94 3.78
CA LEU A 14 -57.78 14.95 3.49
C LEU A 14 -56.86 15.02 4.72
N ARG A 15 -56.08 13.95 4.92
CA ARG A 15 -54.89 13.94 5.77
C ARG A 15 -53.81 14.85 5.19
N GLN A 16 -53.26 15.73 6.02
CA GLN A 16 -51.96 16.38 5.81
C GLN A 16 -50.86 15.32 5.56
N PRO A 17 -49.88 15.56 4.68
CA PRO A 17 -48.74 14.66 4.57
C PRO A 17 -47.87 14.75 5.83
N PRO A 18 -47.38 13.62 6.37
CA PRO A 18 -46.47 13.64 7.50
C PRO A 18 -45.12 14.24 7.08
N ALA A 19 -44.59 15.13 7.92
CA ALA A 19 -43.23 15.61 7.83
C ALA A 19 -42.26 14.43 7.78
N GLN A 20 -41.50 14.32 6.70
CA GLN A 20 -40.48 13.30 6.52
C GLN A 20 -39.46 13.40 7.65
N GLY A 21 -39.30 12.29 8.37
CA GLY A 21 -38.47 12.20 9.56
C GLY A 21 -37.01 12.59 9.28
N LYS A 22 -36.46 13.42 10.16
CA LYS A 22 -35.02 13.48 10.38
C LYS A 22 -34.61 12.13 10.94
N GLY A 23 -34.08 11.26 10.09
CA GLY A 23 -33.39 10.05 10.53
C GLY A 23 -32.31 10.40 11.57
N PRO A 24 -31.89 9.44 12.41
CA PRO A 24 -30.88 9.69 13.42
C PRO A 24 -29.64 10.32 12.77
N PRO A 25 -28.96 11.28 13.42
CA PRO A 25 -27.77 11.89 12.86
C PRO A 25 -26.80 10.76 12.48
N ARG A 26 -26.43 10.68 11.19
CA ARG A 26 -25.40 9.76 10.72
C ARG A 26 -24.20 10.01 11.63
N ARG A 27 -23.85 9.03 12.48
CA ARG A 27 -22.70 9.11 13.39
C ARG A 27 -21.56 9.75 12.60
N ARG A 28 -21.13 10.96 12.99
CA ARG A 28 -19.99 11.64 12.35
C ARG A 28 -18.87 10.61 12.29
N ARG A 29 -18.39 10.29 11.09
CA ARG A 29 -17.21 9.41 10.94
C ARG A 29 -16.12 10.01 11.83
N ARG A 30 -15.68 9.25 12.85
CA ARG A 30 -14.64 9.70 13.80
C ARG A 30 -13.32 9.98 13.09
N PHE A 31 -13.17 9.49 11.86
CA PHE A 31 -12.04 9.73 11.00
C PHE A 31 -12.47 10.57 9.80
N SER A 32 -11.85 11.74 9.65
CA SER A 32 -11.94 12.57 8.43
C SER A 32 -10.85 12.23 7.41
N LYS A 33 -9.91 11.34 7.78
CA LYS A 33 -8.72 11.01 6.99
C LYS A 33 -8.57 9.49 6.90
N SER A 34 -8.12 9.01 5.75
CA SER A 34 -7.93 7.58 5.48
C SER A 34 -6.51 7.23 5.04
N LEU A 35 -6.02 6.10 5.53
CA LEU A 35 -4.81 5.41 5.07
C LEU A 35 -5.24 4.15 4.32
N TYR A 36 -4.80 4.01 3.07
CA TYR A 36 -4.95 2.79 2.29
C TYR A 36 -3.63 2.02 2.32
N LEU A 37 -3.68 0.79 2.83
CA LEU A 37 -2.58 -0.16 2.76
C LEU A 37 -2.89 -1.15 1.65
N LEU A 38 -2.19 -1.01 0.52
CA LEU A 38 -2.36 -1.97 -0.57
C LEU A 38 -1.64 -3.27 -0.23
N ARG A 39 -2.20 -4.39 -0.64
CA ARG A 39 -1.60 -5.72 -0.46
C ARG A 39 -1.67 -6.51 -1.76
N GLY A 40 -0.66 -7.31 -2.03
CA GLY A 40 -0.63 -8.20 -3.17
C GLY A 40 0.75 -8.48 -3.73
N LEU A 41 0.86 -9.59 -4.46
CA LEU A 41 2.12 -10.06 -5.03
C LEU A 41 2.65 -9.14 -6.15
N PRO A 42 3.96 -9.16 -6.46
CA PRO A 42 4.49 -8.49 -7.65
C PRO A 42 3.72 -8.91 -8.91
N GLY A 43 3.28 -7.94 -9.72
CA GLY A 43 2.47 -8.20 -10.92
C GLY A 43 0.95 -8.38 -10.69
N SER A 44 0.46 -8.33 -9.45
CA SER A 44 -0.97 -8.51 -9.15
C SER A 44 -1.86 -7.31 -9.50
N GLY A 45 -1.26 -6.17 -9.88
CA GLY A 45 -2.00 -4.95 -10.24
C GLY A 45 -2.13 -3.90 -9.13
N LYS A 46 -1.36 -4.00 -8.05
CA LYS A 46 -1.37 -3.00 -6.94
C LYS A 46 -1.15 -1.57 -7.41
N SER A 47 -0.12 -1.30 -8.20
CA SER A 47 0.13 0.05 -8.71
C SER A 47 -0.94 0.54 -9.68
N THR A 48 -1.68 -0.37 -10.32
CA THR A 48 -2.89 -0.02 -11.08
C THR A 48 -4.01 0.41 -10.15
N LEU A 49 -4.24 -0.31 -9.04
CA LEU A 49 -5.18 0.07 -8.00
C LEU A 49 -4.78 1.40 -7.32
N ALA A 50 -3.50 1.61 -7.03
CA ALA A 50 -2.98 2.87 -6.49
C ALA A 50 -3.28 4.05 -7.43
N ARG A 51 -3.02 3.88 -8.74
CA ARG A 51 -3.36 4.87 -9.77
C ARG A 51 -4.86 5.13 -9.87
N GLN A 52 -5.70 4.10 -9.74
CA GLN A 52 -7.15 4.26 -9.71
C GLN A 52 -7.59 5.09 -8.51
N LEU A 53 -7.13 4.75 -7.31
CA LEU A 53 -7.41 5.51 -6.08
C LEU A 53 -6.92 6.96 -6.20
N LYS A 54 -5.76 7.22 -6.81
CA LYS A 54 -5.25 8.58 -7.05
C LYS A 54 -6.12 9.38 -8.03
N ARG A 55 -6.75 8.73 -9.01
CA ARG A 55 -7.70 9.40 -9.92
C ARG A 55 -9.01 9.73 -9.22
N GLU A 56 -9.50 8.82 -8.37
CA GLU A 56 -10.71 9.01 -7.57
C GLU A 56 -10.52 10.09 -6.49
N PHE A 57 -9.33 10.12 -5.87
CA PHE A 57 -8.93 11.07 -4.85
C PHE A 57 -7.73 11.90 -5.33
N PRO A 58 -7.94 13.02 -6.05
CA PRO A 58 -6.84 13.84 -6.60
C PRO A 58 -5.85 14.35 -5.54
N SER A 59 -6.29 14.55 -4.30
CA SER A 59 -5.44 14.95 -3.17
C SER A 59 -4.58 13.82 -2.59
N ALA A 60 -4.79 12.58 -3.02
CA ALA A 60 -4.12 11.42 -2.45
C ALA A 60 -2.60 11.50 -2.62
N VAL A 61 -1.85 10.97 -1.66
CA VAL A 61 -0.41 10.78 -1.79
C VAL A 61 -0.15 9.29 -1.89
N VAL A 62 0.43 8.85 -3.02
CA VAL A 62 0.86 7.46 -3.23
C VAL A 62 2.33 7.37 -2.87
N LEU A 63 2.69 6.39 -2.04
CA LEU A 63 4.03 6.17 -1.54
C LEU A 63 4.38 4.69 -1.71
N SER A 64 5.54 4.40 -2.31
CA SER A 64 6.06 3.04 -2.45
C SER A 64 7.51 2.97 -1.96
N THR A 65 7.91 1.80 -1.46
CA THR A 65 9.31 1.50 -1.17
C THR A 65 10.12 1.45 -2.47
N ASP A 66 9.51 1.02 -3.58
CA ASP A 66 10.17 0.94 -4.90
C ASP A 66 10.59 2.31 -5.46
N ASP A 67 9.95 3.40 -5.00
CA ASP A 67 10.33 4.77 -5.36
C ASP A 67 11.79 5.09 -4.96
N TYR A 68 12.33 4.42 -3.94
CA TYR A 68 13.71 4.63 -3.48
C TYR A 68 14.75 4.17 -4.51
N PHE A 69 14.39 3.16 -5.31
CA PHE A 69 15.26 2.50 -6.29
C PHE A 69 15.09 3.08 -7.70
N SER A 70 14.25 4.11 -7.85
CA SER A 70 13.97 4.74 -9.13
C SER A 70 14.79 6.04 -9.26
N ALA A 71 15.68 6.09 -10.24
CA ALA A 71 16.43 7.29 -10.56
C ALA A 71 15.56 8.37 -11.23
N GLU A 72 16.05 9.61 -11.29
CA GLU A 72 15.33 10.74 -11.89
C GLU A 72 15.03 10.54 -13.39
N ASP A 73 15.87 9.78 -14.08
CA ASP A 73 15.68 9.41 -15.49
C ASP A 73 14.66 8.27 -15.70
N GLY A 74 14.09 7.75 -14.61
CA GLY A 74 13.12 6.65 -14.61
C GLY A 74 13.75 5.25 -14.57
N THR A 75 15.07 5.14 -14.50
CA THR A 75 15.76 3.85 -14.40
C THR A 75 15.55 3.23 -13.01
N TYR A 76 15.06 1.99 -12.96
CA TYR A 76 14.91 1.23 -11.73
C TYR A 76 16.12 0.33 -11.48
N VAL A 77 16.80 0.49 -10.34
CA VAL A 77 17.94 -0.35 -9.93
C VAL A 77 17.73 -0.83 -8.51
N PHE A 78 17.29 -2.08 -8.38
CA PHE A 78 17.08 -2.70 -7.07
C PHE A 78 18.41 -3.04 -6.41
N ASP A 79 18.59 -2.59 -5.17
CA ASP A 79 19.70 -2.94 -4.30
C ASP A 79 19.17 -3.60 -3.01
N PRO A 80 19.41 -4.90 -2.79
CA PRO A 80 18.96 -5.60 -1.60
C PRO A 80 19.58 -5.05 -0.31
N ASP A 81 20.82 -4.55 -0.35
CA ASP A 81 21.52 -4.04 0.83
C ASP A 81 20.92 -2.73 1.33
N ALA A 82 20.31 -1.96 0.42
CA ALA A 82 19.61 -0.72 0.73
C ALA A 82 18.10 -0.91 1.06
N LEU A 83 17.58 -2.15 1.04
CA LEU A 83 16.14 -2.41 1.23
C LEU A 83 15.63 -1.93 2.60
N GLU A 84 16.40 -2.14 3.66
CA GLU A 84 16.01 -1.67 5.00
C GLU A 84 15.93 -0.14 5.07
N ASP A 85 16.89 0.56 4.42
CA ASP A 85 16.87 2.01 4.29
C ASP A 85 15.70 2.52 3.44
N ALA A 86 15.38 1.82 2.35
CA ALA A 86 14.23 2.13 1.51
C ALA A 86 12.92 2.03 2.32
N HIS A 87 12.76 1.00 3.15
CA HIS A 87 11.62 0.89 4.06
C HIS A 87 11.57 2.03 5.08
N ARG A 88 12.69 2.33 5.75
CA ARG A 88 12.78 3.47 6.68
C ARG A 88 12.42 4.80 6.01
N TRP A 89 12.91 5.01 4.79
CA TRP A 89 12.65 6.21 4.02
C TRP A 89 11.17 6.35 3.67
N ASN A 90 10.52 5.28 3.20
CA ASN A 90 9.10 5.30 2.88
C ASN A 90 8.24 5.52 4.14
N GLN A 91 8.58 4.88 5.25
CA GLN A 91 7.94 5.10 6.56
C GLN A 91 8.04 6.57 7.02
N LYS A 92 9.21 7.22 6.85
CA LYS A 92 9.38 8.66 7.13
C LYS A 92 8.48 9.53 6.25
N ARG A 93 8.37 9.22 4.95
CA ARG A 93 7.47 9.93 4.02
C ARG A 93 6.01 9.79 4.44
N ALA A 94 5.58 8.57 4.79
CA ALA A 94 4.21 8.30 5.25
C ALA A 94 3.88 9.07 6.54
N ARG A 95 4.78 9.02 7.54
CA ARG A 95 4.63 9.80 8.78
C ARG A 95 4.49 11.29 8.52
N LYS A 96 5.36 11.85 7.68
CA LYS A 96 5.32 13.28 7.31
C LYS A 96 4.00 13.64 6.62
N ALA A 97 3.53 12.82 5.67
CA ALA A 97 2.26 13.03 5.00
C ALA A 97 1.08 13.01 5.97
N MET A 98 1.05 12.03 6.89
CA MET A 98 -0.01 11.91 7.89
C MET A 98 -0.02 13.05 8.89
N LYS A 99 1.15 13.43 9.41
CA LYS A 99 1.36 14.59 10.30
C LYS A 99 0.87 15.88 9.65
N ASN A 100 1.11 16.05 8.35
CA ASN A 100 0.65 17.20 7.57
C ASN A 100 -0.82 17.11 7.14
N GLY A 101 -1.58 16.11 7.62
CA GLY A 101 -3.01 15.98 7.36
C GLY A 101 -3.36 15.57 5.92
N LYS A 102 -2.42 15.07 5.12
CA LYS A 102 -2.69 14.64 3.74
C LYS A 102 -3.65 13.47 3.73
N SER A 103 -4.70 13.51 2.90
CA SER A 103 -5.65 12.41 2.81
C SER A 103 -6.23 12.23 1.39
N PRO A 104 -6.38 10.97 0.93
CA PRO A 104 -5.86 9.76 1.55
C PRO A 104 -4.33 9.59 1.39
N VAL A 105 -3.71 8.86 2.31
CA VAL A 105 -2.33 8.35 2.13
C VAL A 105 -2.45 6.91 1.64
N ILE A 106 -1.75 6.55 0.56
CA ILE A 106 -1.79 5.22 -0.06
C ILE A 106 -0.39 4.64 -0.03
N ILE A 107 -0.23 3.48 0.60
CA ILE A 107 1.03 2.73 0.62
C ILE A 107 0.94 1.59 -0.40
N ASP A 108 1.64 1.74 -1.52
CA ASP A 108 1.69 0.77 -2.64
C ASP A 108 2.90 -0.17 -2.48
N ASN A 109 2.84 -1.00 -1.44
CA ASN A 109 3.83 -2.04 -1.15
C ASN A 109 3.20 -3.43 -1.33
N THR A 110 4.02 -4.49 -1.28
CA THR A 110 3.55 -5.87 -1.38
C THR A 110 2.73 -6.30 -0.17
N ASN A 111 3.20 -5.94 1.04
CA ASN A 111 2.52 -6.20 2.32
C ASN A 111 2.02 -7.66 2.42
N VAL A 112 2.95 -8.59 2.19
CA VAL A 112 2.76 -10.05 2.24
C VAL A 112 2.41 -10.45 3.67
N HIS A 113 3.10 -9.87 4.66
CA HIS A 113 2.90 -10.13 6.07
C HIS A 113 2.27 -8.94 6.80
N ALA A 114 1.53 -9.23 7.86
CA ALA A 114 0.90 -8.23 8.71
C ALA A 114 1.93 -7.29 9.37
N TRP A 115 3.09 -7.81 9.79
CA TRP A 115 4.12 -7.02 10.46
C TRP A 115 4.72 -5.92 9.58
N GLU A 116 4.77 -6.12 8.26
CA GLU A 116 5.26 -5.11 7.29
C GLU A 116 4.38 -3.84 7.30
N MET A 117 3.09 -4.00 7.64
CA MET A 117 2.10 -2.93 7.69
C MET A 117 2.04 -2.22 9.05
N LYS A 118 2.51 -2.88 10.13
CA LYS A 118 2.39 -2.40 11.51
C LYS A 118 2.92 -0.97 11.72
N PRO A 119 4.08 -0.56 11.18
CA PRO A 119 4.55 0.82 11.34
C PRO A 119 3.57 1.86 10.80
N TYR A 120 2.93 1.60 9.66
CA TYR A 120 1.96 2.52 9.06
C TYR A 120 0.65 2.58 9.84
N VAL A 121 0.21 1.44 10.39
CA VAL A 121 -0.99 1.36 11.25
C VAL A 121 -0.79 2.15 12.54
N ILE A 122 0.38 2.06 13.17
CA ILE A 122 0.73 2.86 14.35
C ILE A 122 0.68 4.36 14.02
N MET A 123 1.31 4.77 12.92
CA MET A 123 1.27 6.18 12.48
C MET A 123 -0.16 6.67 12.17
N ALA A 124 -1.01 5.80 11.61
CA ALA A 124 -2.41 6.12 11.36
C ALA A 124 -3.18 6.39 12.65
N LEU A 125 -2.99 5.54 13.68
CA LEU A 125 -3.58 5.74 15.00
C LEU A 125 -3.14 7.06 15.64
N GLU A 126 -1.82 7.31 15.67
CA GLU A 126 -1.22 8.54 16.22
C GLU A 126 -1.80 9.82 15.58
N HIS A 127 -2.16 9.75 14.30
CA HIS A 127 -2.66 10.88 13.53
C HIS A 127 -4.16 10.84 13.21
N SER A 128 -4.92 9.93 13.84
CA SER A 128 -6.37 9.77 13.66
C SER A 128 -6.80 9.52 12.21
N TYR A 129 -6.21 8.51 11.57
CA TYR A 129 -6.59 8.00 10.25
C TYR A 129 -7.37 6.68 10.37
N GLU A 130 -8.39 6.51 9.52
CA GLU A 130 -9.04 5.22 9.27
C GLU A 130 -8.12 4.36 8.40
N VAL A 131 -7.78 3.15 8.86
CA VAL A 131 -6.95 2.20 8.11
C VAL A 131 -7.83 1.32 7.24
N LEU A 132 -7.51 1.23 5.96
CA LEU A 132 -8.21 0.42 4.96
C LEU A 132 -7.21 -0.48 4.24
N PHE A 133 -7.37 -1.80 4.38
CA PHE A 133 -6.61 -2.77 3.60
C PHE A 133 -7.29 -2.98 2.25
N ARG A 134 -6.52 -2.93 1.16
CA ARG A 134 -7.04 -3.14 -0.20
C ARG A 134 -6.16 -4.06 -1.02
N GLU A 135 -6.80 -4.99 -1.71
CA GLU A 135 -6.15 -5.85 -2.69
C GLU A 135 -6.64 -5.53 -4.10
N PRO A 136 -5.82 -5.75 -5.13
CA PRO A 136 -6.31 -5.78 -6.51
C PRO A 136 -7.40 -6.83 -6.69
N ASP A 137 -8.43 -6.51 -7.45
CA ASP A 137 -9.50 -7.45 -7.84
C ASP A 137 -9.24 -8.04 -9.23
N THR A 138 -8.03 -8.57 -9.42
CA THR A 138 -7.66 -9.23 -10.68
C THR A 138 -7.75 -10.74 -10.52
N HIS A 139 -8.37 -11.44 -11.46
CA HIS A 139 -8.50 -12.90 -11.42
C HIS A 139 -7.16 -13.65 -11.40
N TRP A 140 -6.05 -13.00 -11.78
CA TRP A 140 -4.70 -13.57 -11.76
C TRP A 140 -3.86 -13.19 -10.53
N LYS A 141 -4.40 -12.50 -9.53
CA LYS A 141 -3.62 -11.92 -8.41
C LYS A 141 -2.80 -12.95 -7.60
N PHE A 142 -3.12 -14.23 -7.72
CA PHE A 142 -2.38 -15.36 -7.13
C PHE A 142 -1.90 -16.41 -8.17
N ASN A 143 -1.97 -16.11 -9.47
CA ASN A 143 -1.46 -16.97 -10.53
C ASN A 143 0.02 -16.64 -10.79
N VAL A 144 0.94 -17.43 -10.25
CA VAL A 144 2.39 -17.18 -10.30
C VAL A 144 2.93 -17.02 -11.72
N ARG A 145 2.38 -17.76 -12.71
CA ARG A 145 2.79 -17.62 -14.11
C ARG A 145 2.41 -16.24 -14.65
N GLU A 146 1.18 -15.81 -14.44
CA GLU A 146 0.72 -14.48 -14.87
C GLU A 146 1.42 -13.35 -14.12
N LEU A 147 1.63 -13.51 -12.81
CA LEU A 147 2.37 -12.55 -11.99
C LEU A 147 3.79 -12.36 -12.51
N THR A 148 4.50 -13.46 -12.79
CA THR A 148 5.85 -13.41 -13.36
C THR A 148 5.86 -12.66 -14.69
N ARG A 149 4.89 -12.94 -15.58
CA ARG A 149 4.79 -12.26 -16.88
C ARG A 149 4.50 -10.75 -16.77
N ARG A 150 3.78 -10.34 -15.73
CA ARG A 150 3.27 -8.96 -15.55
C ARG A 150 4.09 -8.10 -14.61
N ASN A 151 5.02 -8.67 -13.85
CA ASN A 151 5.80 -7.92 -12.87
C ASN A 151 6.89 -7.07 -13.56
N GLY A 152 6.84 -5.75 -13.36
CA GLY A 152 7.77 -4.81 -14.01
C GLY A 152 9.14 -4.69 -13.34
N HIS A 153 9.30 -5.23 -12.13
CA HIS A 153 10.53 -5.13 -11.34
C HIS A 153 11.46 -6.36 -11.49
N GLY A 154 11.12 -7.31 -12.38
CA GLY A 154 11.96 -8.47 -12.66
C GLY A 154 12.10 -9.45 -11.49
N VAL A 155 11.13 -9.48 -10.57
CA VAL A 155 11.10 -10.43 -9.45
C VAL A 155 11.05 -11.86 -9.99
N PRO A 156 12.01 -12.75 -9.65
CA PRO A 156 12.04 -14.12 -10.15
C PRO A 156 10.79 -14.92 -9.78
N ARG A 157 10.41 -15.86 -10.64
CA ARG A 157 9.22 -16.71 -10.46
C ARG A 157 9.24 -17.45 -9.12
N GLU A 158 10.39 -17.98 -8.73
CA GLU A 158 10.61 -18.74 -7.50
C GLU A 158 10.45 -17.84 -6.27
N LYS A 159 10.80 -16.56 -6.39
CA LYS A 159 10.57 -15.57 -5.33
C LYS A 159 9.07 -15.23 -5.23
N ILE A 160 8.39 -15.03 -6.37
CA ILE A 160 6.93 -14.80 -6.38
C ILE A 160 6.18 -16.01 -5.81
N GLN A 161 6.61 -17.24 -6.10
CA GLN A 161 6.05 -18.47 -5.53
C GLN A 161 6.18 -18.49 -4.00
N ARG A 162 7.38 -18.22 -3.47
CA ARG A 162 7.61 -18.13 -2.01
C ARG A 162 6.76 -17.03 -1.37
N MET A 163 6.72 -15.85 -1.97
CA MET A 163 5.87 -14.75 -1.48
C MET A 163 4.38 -15.11 -1.49
N LYS A 164 3.92 -15.91 -2.47
CA LYS A 164 2.54 -16.41 -2.51
C LYS A 164 2.27 -17.38 -1.36
N GLU A 165 3.16 -18.32 -1.11
CA GLU A 165 3.02 -19.30 -0.03
C GLU A 165 3.01 -18.64 1.35
N GLN A 166 3.73 -17.53 1.50
CA GLN A 166 3.82 -16.74 2.72
C GLN A 166 2.73 -15.68 2.85
N TYR A 167 1.90 -15.47 1.82
CA TYR A 167 0.92 -14.38 1.80
C TYR A 167 -0.18 -14.61 2.83
N GLU A 168 -0.27 -13.71 3.81
CA GLU A 168 -1.29 -13.80 4.86
C GLU A 168 -2.65 -13.29 4.35
N HIS A 169 -3.65 -14.15 4.38
CA HIS A 169 -5.01 -13.83 3.95
C HIS A 169 -5.85 -13.23 5.09
N ASP A 170 -6.89 -12.50 4.71
CA ASP A 170 -7.93 -11.97 5.62
C ASP A 170 -7.39 -11.15 6.81
N VAL A 171 -6.23 -10.53 6.65
CA VAL A 171 -5.57 -9.73 7.69
C VAL A 171 -6.46 -8.59 8.15
N THR A 172 -6.65 -8.53 9.46
CA THR A 172 -7.42 -7.49 10.13
C THR A 172 -6.50 -6.45 10.76
N PHE A 173 -7.11 -5.34 11.18
CA PHE A 173 -6.42 -4.31 11.96
C PHE A 173 -5.80 -4.86 13.25
N HIS A 174 -6.50 -5.78 13.91
CA HIS A 174 -6.02 -6.42 15.13
C HIS A 174 -4.79 -7.28 14.86
N ASP A 175 -4.82 -8.11 13.80
CA ASP A 175 -3.68 -8.96 13.43
C ASP A 175 -2.42 -8.13 13.17
N VAL A 176 -2.56 -6.99 12.47
CA VAL A 176 -1.43 -6.08 12.22
C VAL A 176 -0.87 -5.48 13.51
N LEU A 177 -1.71 -5.04 14.46
CA LEU A 177 -1.22 -4.48 15.72
C LEU A 177 -0.49 -5.52 16.59
N HIS A 178 -0.92 -6.78 16.55
CA HIS A 178 -0.35 -7.86 17.35
C HIS A 178 0.75 -8.66 16.62
N SER A 179 0.98 -8.40 15.34
CA SER A 179 2.06 -9.03 14.57
C SER A 179 3.45 -8.59 15.04
N GLU A 180 4.43 -9.47 14.88
CA GLU A 180 5.84 -9.21 15.18
C GLU A 180 6.71 -9.54 13.96
N GLU A 181 7.73 -8.72 13.72
CA GLU A 181 8.75 -9.05 12.73
C GLU A 181 9.58 -10.23 13.25
N PRO A 182 9.80 -11.28 12.43
CA PRO A 182 10.61 -12.42 12.86
C PRO A 182 12.00 -11.99 13.32
N ALA A 183 12.45 -12.52 14.46
CA ALA A 183 13.78 -12.23 14.98
C ALA A 183 14.86 -12.63 13.95
N ARG A 184 15.77 -11.71 13.63
CA ARG A 184 16.92 -12.00 12.78
C ARG A 184 17.82 -12.99 13.53
N HIS A 185 17.96 -14.22 13.03
CA HIS A 185 18.94 -15.16 13.57
C HIS A 185 20.35 -14.59 13.36
N PHE A 186 20.97 -14.07 14.43
CA PHE A 186 22.38 -13.71 14.44
C PHE A 186 23.19 -14.97 14.76
N SER A 187 23.38 -15.84 13.77
CA SER A 187 24.26 -17.00 13.90
C SER A 187 25.73 -16.57 13.85
N ARG A 188 26.32 -16.48 15.04
CA ARG A 188 27.76 -16.27 15.24
C ARG A 188 28.48 -17.61 15.07
N SER A 189 28.68 -18.06 13.83
CA SER A 189 29.52 -19.23 13.50
C SER A 189 29.92 -19.17 12.04
N TYR A 190 31.19 -19.47 11.76
CA TYR A 190 31.82 -19.51 10.45
C TYR A 190 30.92 -20.12 9.36
N GLY A 191 30.61 -19.31 8.35
CA GLY A 191 30.20 -19.70 7.00
C GLY A 191 29.00 -20.64 6.87
N VAL A 192 27.78 -20.15 7.08
CA VAL A 192 26.56 -20.53 6.32
C VAL A 192 25.56 -19.37 6.43
N TYR A 193 25.14 -18.82 5.29
CA TYR A 193 24.19 -17.71 5.20
C TYR A 193 22.77 -18.23 5.46
N ASP A 194 22.28 -18.03 6.68
CA ASP A 194 20.86 -18.20 7.02
C ASP A 194 20.30 -16.89 7.55
N THR A 195 19.78 -16.11 6.61
CA THR A 195 18.84 -15.02 6.87
C THR A 195 17.65 -15.29 5.98
N GLY A 196 16.43 -15.15 6.50
CA GLY A 196 15.15 -15.33 5.78
C GLY A 196 14.90 -14.37 4.61
N TYR A 197 15.96 -13.72 4.12
CA TYR A 197 16.15 -13.16 2.80
C TYR A 197 17.44 -13.75 2.20
N SER A 198 17.47 -15.08 1.97
CA SER A 198 18.68 -15.73 1.46
C SER A 198 18.72 -15.71 -0.08
N HIS A 199 19.68 -14.91 -0.55
CA HIS A 199 20.30 -15.01 -1.86
C HIS A 199 20.77 -16.44 -2.17
N VAL A 200 20.46 -16.92 -3.36
CA VAL A 200 21.29 -17.90 -4.07
C VAL A 200 21.46 -17.47 -5.52
N ASN A 201 22.71 -17.57 -5.96
CA ASN A 201 23.32 -17.01 -7.15
C ASN A 201 22.65 -17.37 -8.47
N SER A 202 22.71 -16.43 -9.42
CA SER A 202 22.89 -16.77 -10.83
C SER A 202 23.85 -15.77 -11.48
N THR A 203 25.13 -15.99 -11.25
CA THR A 203 26.18 -15.51 -12.14
C THR A 203 26.03 -16.26 -13.46
N PHE A 204 25.39 -15.66 -14.46
CA PHE A 204 25.51 -16.11 -15.84
C PHE A 204 25.76 -14.91 -16.76
N PRO A 205 26.70 -15.05 -17.71
CA PRO A 205 27.23 -13.93 -18.47
C PRO A 205 26.19 -13.45 -19.48
N ASN A 206 25.96 -12.13 -19.49
CA ASN A 206 25.18 -11.50 -20.53
C ASN A 206 25.94 -11.66 -21.86
N ARG A 207 25.33 -12.36 -22.82
CA ARG A 207 25.88 -12.54 -24.16
C ARG A 207 26.12 -11.18 -24.81
N ARG A 208 27.32 -11.03 -25.36
CA ARG A 208 27.77 -9.94 -26.22
C ARG A 208 26.72 -9.54 -27.25
N ALA A 209 26.38 -8.25 -27.27
CA ALA A 209 26.06 -7.53 -28.50
C ALA A 209 27.14 -6.46 -28.69
N ASN A 210 27.85 -6.60 -29.80
CA ASN A 210 28.98 -5.80 -30.21
C ASN A 210 28.50 -4.42 -30.68
N SER A 211 28.94 -3.33 -30.08
CA SER A 211 29.07 -2.06 -30.81
C SER A 211 30.17 -1.21 -30.18
N ASN A 212 31.19 -0.95 -30.99
CA ASN A 212 32.24 0.03 -30.74
C ASN A 212 31.63 1.42 -30.57
N SER A 213 32.00 2.13 -29.52
CA SER A 213 32.49 3.52 -29.65
C SER A 213 33.07 4.00 -28.33
N ARG A 214 34.31 4.47 -28.41
CA ARG A 214 35.05 5.22 -27.39
C ARG A 214 34.29 6.50 -27.04
N ASN A 215 34.25 6.85 -25.76
CA ASN A 215 34.79 8.14 -25.30
C ASN A 215 34.87 8.19 -23.77
N GLU A 216 36.09 8.41 -23.29
CA GLU A 216 36.39 8.88 -21.95
C GLU A 216 35.75 10.25 -21.73
N ARG A 217 35.19 10.47 -20.53
CA ARG A 217 35.14 11.79 -19.89
C ARG A 217 34.92 11.60 -18.39
N SER A 218 36.04 11.66 -17.68
CA SER A 218 36.14 11.94 -16.26
C SER A 218 35.61 13.34 -15.96
N PHE A 219 34.75 13.47 -14.94
CA PHE A 219 34.62 14.71 -14.17
C PHE A 219 34.23 14.42 -12.73
N SER A 220 35.21 14.59 -11.84
CA SER A 220 35.00 14.89 -10.43
C SER A 220 34.27 16.24 -10.27
N ARG A 221 33.41 16.35 -9.25
CA ARG A 221 33.16 17.55 -8.41
C ARG A 221 32.15 17.15 -7.32
N ARG A 222 32.61 16.99 -6.08
CA ARG A 222 32.80 18.02 -5.04
C ARG A 222 31.50 18.33 -4.29
N ASN A 223 31.52 17.97 -3.00
CA ASN A 223 30.88 18.69 -1.91
C ASN A 223 30.81 20.18 -2.19
N ASP A 224 29.68 20.81 -1.90
CA ASP A 224 29.65 22.08 -1.20
C ASP A 224 28.31 22.25 -0.45
N PHE A 225 28.44 22.34 0.87
CA PHE A 225 27.51 23.00 1.78
C PHE A 225 27.39 24.48 1.38
N TYR A 226 26.22 25.11 1.60
CA TYR A 226 26.06 26.27 2.52
C TYR A 226 24.57 26.70 2.60
N PRO A 227 24.11 27.21 3.76
CA PRO A 227 22.73 27.65 4.01
C PRO A 227 22.62 29.19 3.94
N VAL A 228 21.45 29.75 3.59
CA VAL A 228 21.13 31.15 3.90
C VAL A 228 19.61 31.39 3.99
N TYR A 229 19.22 31.95 5.16
CA TYR A 229 17.98 32.63 5.64
C TYR A 229 16.59 32.00 5.49
#